data_AF-A0A6P4CW60-F1
#
_entry.id   AF-A0A6P4CW60-F1
#
_cell.length_a   1.000
_cell.length_b   1.000
_cell.length_c   1.000
_cell.angle_alpha   90.00
_cell.angle_beta   90.00
_cell.angle_gamma   90.00
#
_symmetry.space_group_name_H-M   'P 1'
#
loop_
_entity.id
_entity.type
_entity.pdbx_description
1 polymer ?
#
loop_
_entity_poly.entity_id
_entity_poly.type
_entity_poly.pdbx_seq_one_letter_code
_entity_poly.pdbx_strand_id
1 'polypeptide(L)'
;MDQESSPHEAMFLVLGYLPVYELLLMSQVCRSLRDALNNDVLPWLNILVQRPLSSRLSDHTLINITSKANGGLKTLSLINCIHITNHALQTLVRQNPHITKLHIPGCSSITPEGVVAAVTTLCHGSNCLRTLRINGIYNLNREHLRTLASCLNNNLQLEQQPPLFYHERHRERERIIDLEACPKCYEAREVYDCPKRECECRACSFCIPRCENCGGCIASEQVEEAACSDILCLNCWLHERPKCSFCNKPYCRQHTSWWPNSSDSTFVCRVCQENSSGYTYMDDFM
;
A
#
# COMPACT_ATOMS: atom_id res chain seq x y z
N MET A 1 -26.89 -38.21 -15.81
CA MET A 1 -26.36 -37.15 -16.69
C MET A 1 -26.63 -35.86 -15.95
N ASP A 2 -25.76 -35.50 -15.02
CA ASP A 2 -25.95 -34.30 -14.23
C ASP A 2 -25.61 -33.11 -15.12
N GLN A 3 -26.64 -32.39 -15.54
CA GLN A 3 -26.48 -31.11 -16.20
C GLN A 3 -25.92 -30.16 -15.13
N GLU A 4 -24.59 -29.99 -15.11
CA GLU A 4 -23.94 -28.93 -14.34
C GLU A 4 -24.49 -27.60 -14.86
N SER A 5 -25.49 -27.05 -14.16
CA SER A 5 -26.02 -25.74 -14.47
C SER A 5 -24.92 -24.72 -14.23
N SER A 6 -24.62 -23.91 -15.26
CA SER A 6 -23.75 -22.75 -15.10
C SER A 6 -24.27 -21.85 -13.99
N PRO A 7 -23.40 -21.11 -13.28
CA PRO A 7 -23.87 -20.17 -12.28
C PRO A 7 -24.80 -19.16 -12.94
N HIS A 8 -25.80 -18.70 -12.21
CA HIS A 8 -26.70 -17.64 -12.67
C HIS A 8 -25.87 -16.40 -13.07
N GLU A 9 -26.25 -15.70 -14.14
CA GLU A 9 -25.52 -14.52 -14.66
C GLU A 9 -25.18 -13.46 -13.60
N ALA A 10 -26.10 -13.20 -12.66
CA ALA A 10 -25.88 -12.32 -11.52
C ALA A 10 -24.62 -12.69 -10.70
N MET A 11 -24.23 -13.97 -10.66
CA MET A 11 -23.02 -14.42 -9.99
C MET A 11 -21.76 -13.83 -10.64
N PHE A 12 -21.70 -13.73 -11.96
CA PHE A 12 -20.55 -13.14 -12.66
C PHE A 12 -20.37 -11.67 -12.30
N LEU A 13 -21.46 -10.94 -12.12
CA LEU A 13 -21.43 -9.57 -11.61
C LEU A 13 -20.84 -9.53 -10.21
N VAL A 14 -21.31 -10.40 -9.29
CA VAL A 14 -20.79 -10.47 -7.91
C VAL A 14 -19.30 -10.82 -7.90
N LEU A 15 -18.88 -11.84 -8.65
CA LEU A 15 -17.50 -12.29 -8.72
C LEU A 15 -16.56 -11.16 -9.18
N GLY A 16 -16.98 -10.32 -10.14
CA GLY A 16 -16.19 -9.17 -10.59
C GLY A 16 -15.84 -8.13 -9.51
N TYR A 17 -16.57 -8.10 -8.39
CA TYR A 17 -16.31 -7.19 -7.26
C TYR A 17 -15.58 -7.86 -6.09
N LEU A 18 -15.39 -9.17 -6.12
CA LEU A 18 -14.71 -9.88 -5.04
C LEU A 18 -13.19 -9.66 -5.11
N PRO A 19 -12.52 -9.43 -3.96
CA PRO A 19 -11.07 -9.44 -3.94
C PRO A 19 -10.51 -10.84 -4.26
N VAL A 20 -9.23 -10.88 -4.62
CA VAL A 20 -8.55 -12.10 -5.09
C VAL A 20 -8.67 -13.24 -4.08
N TYR A 21 -8.61 -12.94 -2.78
CA TYR A 21 -8.74 -13.95 -1.74
C TYR A 21 -10.12 -14.63 -1.79
N GLU A 22 -11.18 -13.85 -1.86
CA GLU A 22 -12.57 -14.32 -1.96
C GLU A 22 -12.81 -15.05 -3.27
N LEU A 23 -12.25 -14.59 -4.39
CA LEU A 23 -12.30 -15.31 -5.68
C LEU A 23 -11.69 -16.71 -5.57
N LEU A 24 -10.55 -16.84 -4.90
CA LEU A 24 -9.90 -18.14 -4.67
C LEU A 24 -10.75 -19.04 -3.77
N LEU A 25 -11.44 -18.49 -2.77
CA LEU A 25 -12.39 -19.25 -1.95
C LEU A 25 -13.60 -19.71 -2.77
N MET A 26 -14.17 -18.83 -3.60
CA MET A 26 -15.30 -19.16 -4.47
C MET A 26 -14.98 -20.28 -5.45
N SER A 27 -13.74 -20.33 -5.96
CA SER A 27 -13.27 -21.42 -6.84
C SER A 27 -13.18 -22.80 -6.15
N GLN A 28 -13.28 -22.84 -4.82
CA GLN A 28 -13.24 -24.07 -4.03
C GLN A 28 -14.63 -24.57 -3.63
N VAL A 29 -15.69 -23.78 -3.85
CA VAL A 29 -17.06 -24.13 -3.42
C VAL A 29 -17.66 -25.25 -4.28
N CYS A 30 -17.63 -25.11 -5.61
CA CYS A 30 -18.11 -26.13 -6.54
C CYS A 30 -17.41 -26.04 -7.90
N ARG A 31 -17.58 -27.07 -8.74
CA ARG A 31 -17.00 -27.13 -10.10
C ARG A 31 -17.53 -26.01 -10.99
N SER A 32 -18.84 -25.80 -11.00
CA SER A 32 -19.51 -24.74 -11.76
C SER A 32 -18.92 -23.33 -11.48
N LEU A 33 -18.68 -22.98 -10.21
CA LEU A 33 -18.05 -21.70 -9.84
C LEU A 33 -16.56 -21.64 -10.22
N ARG A 34 -15.84 -22.75 -10.04
CA ARG A 34 -14.43 -22.86 -10.45
C ARG A 34 -14.27 -22.63 -11.94
N ASP A 35 -15.11 -23.26 -12.74
CA ASP A 35 -15.07 -23.19 -14.19
C ASP A 35 -15.49 -21.81 -14.68
N ALA A 36 -16.53 -21.21 -14.08
CA ALA A 36 -16.92 -19.83 -14.34
C ALA A 36 -15.75 -18.86 -14.11
N LEU A 37 -15.01 -19.00 -13.01
CA LEU A 37 -13.86 -18.16 -12.69
C LEU A 37 -12.62 -18.42 -13.55
N ASN A 38 -12.45 -19.64 -14.06
CA ASN A 38 -11.32 -19.97 -14.93
C ASN A 38 -11.55 -19.52 -16.38
N ASN A 39 -12.81 -19.45 -16.81
CA ASN A 39 -13.20 -19.06 -18.16
C ASN A 39 -13.48 -17.55 -18.30
N ASP A 40 -13.68 -16.83 -17.20
CA ASP A 40 -13.86 -15.39 -17.19
C ASP A 40 -12.55 -14.66 -16.87
N VAL A 41 -12.18 -13.71 -17.73
CA VAL A 41 -10.96 -12.91 -17.64
C VAL A 41 -11.18 -11.65 -16.78
N LEU A 42 -12.42 -11.16 -16.70
CA LEU A 42 -12.76 -9.86 -16.10
C LEU A 42 -12.34 -9.74 -14.62
N PRO A 43 -12.56 -10.75 -13.75
CA PRO A 43 -12.15 -10.67 -12.35
C PRO A 43 -10.63 -10.56 -12.16
N TRP A 44 -9.85 -10.94 -13.18
CA TRP A 44 -8.39 -11.02 -13.11
C TRP A 44 -7.70 -9.81 -13.76
N LEU A 45 -8.44 -8.81 -14.26
CA LEU A 45 -7.85 -7.62 -14.88
C LEU A 45 -7.17 -6.69 -13.86
N ASN A 46 -7.60 -6.73 -12.60
CA ASN A 46 -7.06 -5.91 -11.51
C ASN A 46 -6.83 -6.78 -10.27
N ILE A 47 -5.58 -7.19 -10.07
CA ILE A 47 -5.19 -8.07 -8.97
C ILE A 47 -4.62 -7.21 -7.84
N LEU A 48 -5.28 -7.25 -6.68
CA LEU A 48 -4.77 -6.73 -5.42
C LEU A 48 -4.54 -7.90 -4.45
N VAL A 49 -3.28 -8.08 -4.04
CA VAL A 49 -2.88 -9.00 -2.98
C VAL A 49 -2.38 -8.19 -1.80
N GLN A 50 -3.00 -8.41 -0.65
CA GLN A 50 -2.64 -7.81 0.62
C GLN A 50 -2.85 -8.84 1.75
N ARG A 51 -2.68 -8.45 3.01
CA ARG A 51 -3.00 -9.34 4.13
C ARG A 51 -4.47 -9.79 4.08
N PRO A 52 -4.78 -11.04 4.46
CA PRO A 52 -3.86 -12.05 5.00
C PRO A 52 -3.13 -12.90 3.93
N LEU A 53 -3.43 -12.71 2.64
CA LEU A 53 -2.90 -13.55 1.56
C LEU A 53 -1.41 -13.29 1.28
N SER A 54 -0.93 -12.06 1.46
CA SER A 54 0.42 -11.63 1.06
C SER A 54 1.57 -12.44 1.67
N SER A 55 1.43 -12.92 2.91
CA SER A 55 2.46 -13.73 3.58
C SER A 55 2.41 -15.22 3.23
N ARG A 56 1.39 -15.67 2.50
CA ARG A 56 1.19 -17.09 2.15
C ARG A 56 1.38 -17.36 0.66
N LEU A 57 1.53 -16.31 -0.14
CA LEU A 57 1.62 -16.43 -1.59
C LEU A 57 3.03 -16.81 -2.03
N SER A 58 3.14 -17.87 -2.83
CA SER A 58 4.39 -18.27 -3.50
C SER A 58 4.41 -17.82 -4.96
N ASP A 59 5.60 -17.78 -5.55
CA ASP A 59 5.81 -17.48 -6.98
C ASP A 59 4.88 -18.29 -7.90
N HIS A 60 4.84 -19.62 -7.71
CA HIS A 60 3.98 -20.51 -8.49
C HIS A 60 2.50 -20.12 -8.40
N THR A 61 2.02 -19.83 -7.19
CA THR A 61 0.62 -19.48 -6.95
C THR A 61 0.29 -18.15 -7.60
N LEU A 62 1.15 -17.14 -7.46
CA LEU A 62 0.97 -15.84 -8.10
C LEU A 62 0.91 -15.97 -9.62
N ILE A 63 1.87 -16.69 -10.23
CA ILE A 63 1.90 -16.91 -11.68
C ILE A 63 0.59 -17.56 -12.16
N ASN A 64 0.11 -18.59 -11.45
CA ASN A 64 -1.15 -19.27 -11.77
C ASN A 64 -2.39 -18.37 -11.63
N ILE A 65 -2.38 -17.40 -10.72
CA ILE A 65 -3.46 -16.42 -10.61
C ILE A 65 -3.38 -15.43 -11.78
N THR A 66 -2.19 -14.88 -12.05
CA THR A 66 -1.99 -13.87 -13.10
C THR A 66 -2.16 -14.42 -14.52
N SER A 67 -2.01 -15.73 -14.72
CA SER A 67 -2.24 -16.38 -16.02
C SER A 67 -3.71 -16.40 -16.42
N LYS A 68 -4.64 -16.35 -15.44
CA LYS A 68 -6.09 -16.27 -15.70
C LYS A 68 -6.52 -14.98 -16.40
N ALA A 69 -5.70 -13.92 -16.29
CA ALA A 69 -5.92 -12.69 -17.03
C ALA A 69 -5.62 -12.82 -18.54
N ASN A 70 -4.99 -13.93 -18.98
CA ASN A 70 -4.69 -14.24 -20.38
C ASN A 70 -4.08 -13.08 -21.17
N GLY A 71 -3.08 -12.40 -20.57
CA GLY A 71 -2.42 -11.23 -21.15
C GLY A 71 -3.14 -9.90 -20.92
N GLY A 72 -4.36 -9.92 -20.39
CA GLY A 72 -5.21 -8.77 -20.16
C GLY A 72 -4.97 -8.00 -18.86
N LEU A 73 -4.11 -8.48 -17.95
CA LEU A 73 -3.89 -7.84 -16.64
C LEU A 73 -3.48 -6.37 -16.80
N LYS A 74 -4.23 -5.47 -16.17
CA LYS A 74 -4.02 -4.01 -16.23
C LYS A 74 -3.36 -3.46 -14.98
N THR A 75 -3.78 -3.97 -13.82
CA THR A 75 -3.30 -3.53 -12.51
C THR A 75 -2.83 -4.73 -11.72
N LEU A 76 -1.58 -4.68 -11.24
CA LEU A 76 -1.05 -5.62 -10.27
C LEU A 76 -0.57 -4.85 -9.04
N SER A 77 -1.16 -5.17 -7.89
CA SER A 77 -0.78 -4.61 -6.59
C SER A 77 -0.46 -5.73 -5.62
N LEU A 78 0.81 -5.84 -5.22
CA LEU A 78 1.35 -6.83 -4.28
C LEU A 78 1.86 -6.09 -3.06
N ILE A 79 1.05 -6.05 -2.00
CA ILE A 79 1.35 -5.31 -0.78
C ILE A 79 1.95 -6.26 0.26
N ASN A 80 3.21 -6.05 0.63
CA ASN A 80 3.94 -6.85 1.61
C ASN A 80 3.97 -8.35 1.26
N CYS A 81 4.15 -8.68 -0.02
CA CYS A 81 4.29 -10.06 -0.51
C CYS A 81 5.76 -10.51 -0.41
N ILE A 82 6.20 -10.82 0.81
CA ILE A 82 7.63 -11.05 1.13
C ILE A 82 8.24 -12.30 0.50
N HIS A 83 7.44 -13.24 0.01
CA HIS A 83 7.92 -14.49 -0.61
C HIS A 83 7.92 -14.45 -2.14
N ILE A 84 7.48 -13.34 -2.74
CA ILE A 84 7.48 -13.18 -4.19
C ILE A 84 8.84 -12.68 -4.65
N THR A 85 9.39 -13.31 -5.68
CA THR A 85 10.75 -13.04 -6.16
C THR A 85 10.77 -12.37 -7.54
N ASN A 86 11.98 -11.98 -7.96
CA ASN A 86 12.26 -11.52 -9.32
C ASN A 86 11.76 -12.50 -10.40
N HIS A 87 11.78 -13.82 -10.13
CA HIS A 87 11.34 -14.83 -11.10
C HIS A 87 9.84 -14.71 -11.39
N ALA A 88 8.99 -14.67 -10.36
CA ALA A 88 7.56 -14.47 -10.58
C ALA A 88 7.26 -13.12 -11.21
N LEU A 89 7.89 -12.04 -10.73
CA LEU A 89 7.70 -10.71 -11.29
C LEU A 89 8.05 -10.68 -12.80
N GLN A 90 9.18 -11.23 -13.19
CA GLN A 90 9.61 -11.26 -14.59
C GLN A 90 8.76 -12.20 -15.46
N THR A 91 8.21 -13.26 -14.88
CA THR A 91 7.34 -14.19 -15.61
C THR A 91 5.97 -13.57 -15.87
N LEU A 92 5.35 -12.97 -14.85
CA LEU A 92 4.01 -12.39 -14.98
C LEU A 92 3.98 -11.18 -15.91
N VAL A 93 5.04 -10.36 -15.96
CA VAL A 93 5.07 -9.19 -16.87
C VAL A 93 5.26 -9.61 -18.33
N ARG A 94 5.96 -10.72 -18.57
CA ARG A 94 6.07 -11.32 -19.91
C ARG A 94 4.74 -11.90 -20.38
N GLN A 95 3.99 -12.52 -19.47
CA GLN A 95 2.66 -13.07 -19.76
C GLN A 95 1.61 -11.97 -19.92
N ASN A 96 1.78 -10.81 -19.28
CA ASN A 96 0.84 -9.70 -19.26
C ASN A 96 1.48 -8.37 -19.68
N PRO A 97 1.71 -8.17 -20.99
CA PRO A 97 2.40 -6.99 -21.51
C PRO A 97 1.58 -5.70 -21.41
N HIS A 98 0.31 -5.77 -20.98
CA HIS A 98 -0.59 -4.62 -20.90
C HIS A 98 -0.76 -4.04 -19.49
N ILE A 99 0.09 -4.43 -18.54
CA ILE A 99 0.08 -3.86 -17.19
C ILE A 99 0.42 -2.37 -17.30
N THR A 100 -0.44 -1.53 -16.72
CA THR A 100 -0.25 -0.08 -16.64
C THR A 100 -0.02 0.40 -15.21
N LYS A 101 -0.43 -0.38 -14.21
CA LYS A 101 -0.20 -0.10 -12.79
C LYS A 101 0.52 -1.28 -12.15
N LEU A 102 1.76 -1.07 -11.72
CA LEU A 102 2.56 -2.08 -11.01
C LEU A 102 2.93 -1.54 -9.62
N HIS A 103 2.28 -2.05 -8.58
CA HIS A 103 2.54 -1.67 -7.20
C HIS A 103 3.07 -2.88 -6.46
N ILE A 104 4.29 -2.80 -5.92
CA ILE A 104 4.94 -3.90 -5.18
C ILE A 104 5.55 -3.42 -3.85
N PRO A 105 4.87 -2.55 -3.07
CA PRO A 105 5.45 -2.02 -1.85
C PRO A 105 5.69 -3.13 -0.81
N GLY A 106 6.85 -3.08 -0.15
CA GLY A 106 7.24 -4.03 0.89
C GLY A 106 7.50 -5.46 0.40
N CYS A 107 7.65 -5.68 -0.91
CA CYS A 107 8.03 -7.00 -1.47
C CYS A 107 9.55 -7.22 -1.33
N SER A 108 10.01 -7.56 -0.12
CA SER A 108 11.43 -7.62 0.25
C SER A 108 12.31 -8.60 -0.54
N SER A 109 11.71 -9.61 -1.18
CA SER A 109 12.43 -10.61 -1.99
C SER A 109 12.55 -10.22 -3.47
N ILE A 110 12.02 -9.07 -3.86
CA ILE A 110 12.23 -8.47 -5.18
C ILE A 110 13.41 -7.48 -5.05
N THR A 111 14.39 -7.59 -5.95
CA THR A 111 15.58 -6.72 -5.94
C THR A 111 15.40 -5.52 -6.87
N PRO A 112 16.16 -4.43 -6.69
CA PRO A 112 16.18 -3.30 -7.62
C PRO A 112 16.35 -3.70 -9.09
N GLU A 113 17.24 -4.64 -9.37
CA GLU A 113 17.51 -5.16 -10.72
C GLU A 113 16.29 -5.91 -11.27
N GLY A 114 15.59 -6.66 -10.43
CA GLY A 114 14.33 -7.33 -10.80
C GLY A 114 13.23 -6.35 -11.18
N VAL A 115 13.11 -5.23 -10.45
CA VAL A 115 12.18 -4.14 -10.80
C VAL A 115 12.57 -3.52 -12.13
N VAL A 116 13.84 -3.18 -12.34
CA VAL A 116 14.34 -2.59 -13.60
C VAL A 116 14.06 -3.53 -14.78
N ALA A 117 14.35 -4.83 -14.64
CA ALA A 117 14.09 -5.83 -15.68
C ALA A 117 12.59 -5.92 -16.02
N ALA A 118 11.74 -5.92 -15.00
CA ALA A 118 10.29 -6.00 -15.18
C ALA A 118 9.74 -4.75 -15.88
N VAL A 119 10.17 -3.56 -15.46
CA VAL A 119 9.76 -2.28 -16.08
C VAL A 119 10.27 -2.17 -17.51
N THR A 120 11.52 -2.59 -17.76
CA THR A 120 12.10 -2.63 -19.11
C THR A 120 11.26 -3.52 -20.03
N THR A 121 10.84 -4.68 -19.53
CA THR A 121 10.01 -5.63 -20.29
C THR A 121 8.64 -5.04 -20.62
N LEU A 122 7.98 -4.41 -19.65
CA LEU A 122 6.68 -3.77 -19.86
C LEU A 122 6.77 -2.58 -20.83
N CYS A 123 7.84 -1.80 -20.76
CA CYS A 123 8.00 -0.59 -21.56
C CYS A 123 8.76 -0.79 -22.88
N HIS A 124 9.04 -2.03 -23.28
CA HIS A 124 9.68 -2.35 -24.55
C HIS A 124 8.78 -2.06 -25.79
N GLY A 125 7.51 -1.70 -25.59
CA GLY A 125 6.55 -1.34 -26.64
C GLY A 125 5.84 0.00 -26.40
N SER A 126 4.67 0.20 -27.03
CA SER A 126 3.88 1.45 -26.92
C SER A 126 3.08 1.58 -25.62
N ASN A 127 2.95 0.50 -24.85
CA ASN A 127 2.16 0.45 -23.61
C ASN A 127 3.10 0.36 -22.40
N CYS A 128 3.50 1.49 -21.85
CA CYS A 128 4.33 1.54 -20.66
C CYS A 128 3.49 1.79 -19.39
N LEU A 129 4.11 1.60 -18.22
CA LEU A 129 3.47 1.85 -16.93
C LEU A 129 3.06 3.32 -16.77
N ARG A 130 1.84 3.52 -16.26
CA ARG A 130 1.33 4.82 -15.80
C ARG A 130 1.72 5.08 -14.35
N THR A 131 1.78 4.03 -13.52
CA THR A 131 2.18 4.14 -12.11
C THR A 131 2.99 2.93 -11.68
N LEU A 132 4.09 3.18 -10.99
CA LEU A 132 5.00 2.24 -10.37
C LEU A 132 5.11 2.61 -8.88
N ARG A 133 4.81 1.66 -7.99
CA ARG A 133 4.98 1.84 -6.53
C ARG A 133 5.94 0.79 -6.01
N ILE A 134 7.08 1.23 -5.49
CA ILE A 134 8.23 0.37 -5.14
C ILE A 134 8.80 0.72 -3.76
N ASN A 135 8.07 1.50 -2.95
CA ASN A 135 8.46 1.78 -1.57
C ASN A 135 8.65 0.48 -0.76
N GLY A 136 9.74 0.39 0.00
CA GLY A 136 10.07 -0.80 0.80
C GLY A 136 10.81 -1.92 0.05
N ILE A 137 11.19 -1.71 -1.21
CA ILE A 137 12.23 -2.53 -1.85
C ILE A 137 13.61 -2.08 -1.32
N TYR A 138 14.37 -3.03 -0.76
CA TYR A 138 15.67 -2.74 -0.16
C TYR A 138 16.74 -2.43 -1.21
N ASN A 139 17.76 -1.67 -0.81
CA ASN A 139 18.95 -1.32 -1.61
C ASN A 139 18.65 -0.57 -2.93
N LEU A 140 17.46 0.04 -3.07
CA LEU A 140 17.21 1.00 -4.13
C LEU A 140 18.12 2.23 -3.99
N ASN A 141 18.67 2.70 -5.11
CA ASN A 141 19.58 3.84 -5.15
C ASN A 141 19.21 4.78 -6.30
N ARG A 142 19.93 5.90 -6.42
CA ARG A 142 19.66 6.94 -7.42
C ARG A 142 19.82 6.44 -8.87
N GLU A 143 20.77 5.55 -9.14
CA GLU A 143 20.98 5.01 -10.49
C GLU A 143 19.81 4.12 -10.91
N HIS A 144 19.30 3.27 -10.00
CA HIS A 144 18.08 2.50 -10.26
C HIS A 144 16.91 3.41 -10.60
N LEU A 145 16.70 4.50 -9.85
CA LEU A 145 15.62 5.46 -10.13
C LEU A 145 15.80 6.15 -11.48
N ARG A 146 17.03 6.50 -11.88
CA ARG A 146 17.31 7.07 -13.21
C ARG A 146 17.05 6.09 -14.34
N THR A 147 17.42 4.82 -14.17
CA THR A 147 17.15 3.79 -15.17
C THR A 147 15.64 3.58 -15.32
N LEU A 148 14.92 3.43 -14.21
CA LEU A 148 13.46 3.33 -14.22
C LEU A 148 12.81 4.54 -14.89
N ALA A 149 13.29 5.75 -14.54
CA ALA A 149 12.84 6.99 -15.16
C ALA A 149 12.98 6.98 -16.69
N SER A 150 14.17 6.61 -17.16
CA SER A 150 14.47 6.50 -18.58
C SER A 150 13.60 5.44 -19.28
N CYS A 151 13.38 4.28 -18.66
CA CYS A 151 12.52 3.23 -19.22
C CYS A 151 11.07 3.67 -19.35
N LEU A 152 10.59 4.51 -18.43
CA LEU A 152 9.20 4.98 -18.44
C LEU A 152 8.93 6.08 -19.49
N ASN A 153 9.90 6.38 -20.36
CA ASN A 153 9.89 7.47 -21.35
C ASN A 153 9.40 8.81 -20.77
N ASN A 154 9.65 9.01 -19.48
CA ASN A 154 9.45 10.27 -18.83
C ASN A 154 10.80 10.94 -18.83
N ASN A 155 10.91 12.07 -19.54
CA ASN A 155 11.98 13.05 -19.32
C ASN A 155 11.78 13.60 -17.89
N LEU A 156 12.16 12.80 -16.90
CA LEU A 156 11.93 13.04 -15.49
C LEU A 156 12.81 14.20 -15.05
N GLN A 157 12.29 15.41 -15.24
CA GLN A 157 12.40 16.37 -14.17
C GLN A 157 11.51 15.85 -13.03
N LEU A 158 12.05 14.95 -12.19
CA LEU A 158 11.41 14.48 -10.94
C LEU A 158 10.84 15.64 -10.10
N GLU A 159 11.39 16.84 -10.33
CA GLU A 159 11.01 18.15 -9.79
C GLU A 159 9.64 18.68 -10.27
N GLN A 160 9.03 18.14 -11.33
CA GLN A 160 7.72 18.56 -11.85
C GLN A 160 6.55 17.67 -11.41
N GLN A 161 6.81 16.64 -10.59
CA GLN A 161 5.72 15.81 -10.05
C GLN A 161 4.84 16.63 -9.09
N PRO A 162 3.51 16.37 -9.04
CA PRO A 162 2.61 17.07 -8.15
C PRO A 162 3.07 16.93 -6.69
N PRO A 163 2.92 17.98 -5.86
CA PRO A 163 3.45 17.98 -4.50
C PRO A 163 2.93 16.81 -3.67
N LEU A 164 3.79 16.23 -2.83
CA LEU A 164 3.47 15.07 -2.02
C LEU A 164 3.30 15.45 -0.55
N PHE A 165 2.07 15.48 -0.04
CA PHE A 165 1.85 15.77 1.37
C PHE A 165 1.85 14.50 2.23
N TYR A 166 2.49 14.58 3.41
CA TYR A 166 2.69 13.43 4.29
C TYR A 166 1.38 12.87 4.88
N HIS A 167 0.43 13.73 5.20
CA HIS A 167 -0.89 13.33 5.71
C HIS A 167 -1.78 12.66 4.64
N GLU A 168 -1.35 12.69 3.37
CA GLU A 168 -2.05 12.07 2.24
C GLU A 168 -1.33 10.83 1.70
N ARG A 169 -0.33 10.30 2.42
CA ARG A 169 0.53 9.20 1.93
C ARG A 169 -0.21 7.92 1.54
N HIS A 170 -1.40 7.70 2.08
CA HIS A 170 -2.23 6.54 1.77
C HIS A 170 -3.20 6.75 0.60
N ARG A 171 -3.29 7.95 0.02
CA ARG A 171 -4.19 8.23 -1.12
C ARG A 171 -3.55 7.79 -2.44
N GLU A 172 -4.35 7.22 -3.34
CA GLU A 172 -3.92 6.91 -4.71
C GLU A 172 -3.58 8.22 -5.45
N ARG A 173 -2.45 8.26 -6.17
CA ARG A 173 -1.85 9.49 -6.69
C ARG A 173 -1.46 9.36 -8.16
N GLU A 174 -1.39 10.50 -8.83
CA GLU A 174 -1.01 10.63 -10.25
C GLU A 174 0.51 10.56 -10.50
N ARG A 175 1.34 10.44 -9.45
CA ARG A 175 2.78 10.25 -9.61
C ARG A 175 3.10 8.90 -10.28
N ILE A 176 4.02 8.95 -11.24
CA ILE A 176 4.45 7.78 -12.00
C ILE A 176 5.33 6.85 -11.15
N ILE A 177 6.24 7.40 -10.34
CA ILE A 177 7.05 6.63 -9.36
C ILE A 177 6.81 7.27 -7.98
N ASP A 178 6.69 6.46 -6.92
CA ASP A 178 6.52 6.92 -5.53
C ASP A 178 7.82 7.39 -4.85
N LEU A 179 8.96 6.98 -5.39
CA LEU A 179 10.28 7.27 -4.86
C LEU A 179 11.05 8.28 -5.71
N GLU A 180 11.91 9.04 -5.03
CA GLU A 180 12.87 9.95 -5.61
C GLU A 180 14.12 10.04 -4.71
N ALA A 181 15.19 10.65 -5.18
CA ALA A 181 16.37 10.89 -4.35
C ALA A 181 16.06 12.02 -3.35
N CYS A 182 16.13 11.71 -2.05
CA CYS A 182 15.88 12.70 -1.01
C CYS A 182 16.91 13.85 -1.10
N PRO A 183 16.50 15.14 -1.14
CA PRO A 183 17.43 16.26 -1.23
C PRO A 183 18.32 16.44 0.01
N LYS A 184 18.00 15.77 1.14
CA LYS A 184 18.78 15.82 2.39
C LYS A 184 19.74 14.66 2.59
N CYS A 185 19.29 13.42 2.39
CA CYS A 185 20.11 12.23 2.61
C CYS A 185 20.52 11.52 1.32
N TYR A 186 20.08 11.98 0.15
CA TYR A 186 20.38 11.42 -1.17
C TYR A 186 19.90 9.98 -1.44
N GLU A 187 19.36 9.30 -0.42
CA GLU A 187 18.71 7.99 -0.53
C GLU A 187 17.42 8.00 -1.34
N ALA A 188 17.11 6.89 -2.00
CA ALA A 188 15.84 6.65 -2.71
C ALA A 188 14.69 6.46 -1.69
N ARG A 189 13.85 7.47 -1.53
CA ARG A 189 12.77 7.49 -0.52
C ARG A 189 11.54 8.21 -1.05
N GLU A 190 10.40 8.00 -0.41
CA GLU A 190 9.28 8.92 -0.56
C GLU A 190 9.69 10.28 0.02
N VAL A 191 9.58 11.32 -0.79
CA VAL A 191 9.91 12.69 -0.41
C VAL A 191 8.64 13.51 -0.37
N TYR A 192 8.48 14.24 0.72
CA TYR A 192 7.27 14.99 1.01
C TYR A 192 7.53 16.49 0.92
N ASP A 193 6.55 17.22 0.41
CA ASP A 193 6.46 18.67 0.39
C ASP A 193 5.70 19.15 1.62
N CYS A 194 5.95 20.40 2.03
CA CYS A 194 5.23 20.99 3.16
C CYS A 194 3.94 21.67 2.69
N PRO A 195 2.80 21.43 3.36
CA PRO A 195 1.55 22.10 3.02
C PRO A 195 1.50 23.58 3.47
N LYS A 196 2.49 24.06 4.24
CA LYS A 196 2.57 25.48 4.64
C LYS A 196 3.16 26.31 3.52
N ARG A 197 2.45 27.39 3.11
CA ARG A 197 2.83 28.26 1.98
C ARG A 197 4.23 28.89 2.09
N GLU A 198 4.71 29.13 3.30
CA GLU A 198 6.02 29.75 3.57
C GLU A 198 7.10 28.74 3.96
N CYS A 199 6.87 27.43 3.81
CA CYS A 199 7.86 26.40 4.12
C CYS A 199 8.34 25.68 2.87
N GLU A 200 9.60 25.90 2.50
CA GLU A 200 10.28 25.23 1.38
C GLU A 200 10.89 23.88 1.79
N CYS A 201 10.40 23.32 2.90
CA CYS A 201 10.95 22.15 3.53
C CYS A 201 10.50 20.85 2.82
N ARG A 202 11.39 20.32 1.97
CA ARG A 202 11.19 19.11 1.16
C ARG A 202 12.20 18.03 1.53
N ALA A 203 11.73 16.87 1.99
CA ALA A 203 12.59 15.73 2.35
C ALA A 203 11.77 14.47 2.65
N CYS A 204 12.43 13.32 2.80
CA CYS A 204 11.84 12.11 3.33
C CYS A 204 11.48 12.24 4.83
N SER A 205 10.63 11.35 5.32
CA SER A 205 10.16 11.33 6.72
C SER A 205 11.25 11.04 7.75
N PHE A 206 12.37 10.45 7.35
CA PHE A 206 13.53 10.23 8.22
C PHE A 206 14.38 11.48 8.41
N CYS A 207 14.43 12.36 7.41
CA CYS A 207 15.23 13.60 7.47
C CYS A 207 14.47 14.77 8.07
N ILE A 208 13.14 14.81 7.89
CA ILE A 208 12.29 15.83 8.48
C ILE A 208 11.05 15.13 9.05
N PRO A 209 10.90 15.07 10.39
CA PRO A 209 9.67 14.60 11.03
C PRO A 209 8.48 15.45 10.59
N ARG A 210 7.33 14.81 10.39
CA ARG A 210 6.11 15.47 9.90
C ARG A 210 4.92 15.07 10.74
N CYS A 211 4.01 16.03 10.92
CA CYS A 211 2.77 15.80 11.63
C CYS A 211 1.87 14.84 10.87
N GLU A 212 1.36 13.83 11.56
CA GLU A 212 0.46 12.84 11.01
C GLU A 212 -0.85 13.43 10.45
N ASN A 213 -1.39 14.46 11.12
CA ASN A 213 -2.68 15.05 10.76
C ASN A 213 -2.56 16.10 9.66
N CYS A 214 -1.62 17.04 9.78
CA CYS A 214 -1.52 18.16 8.84
C CYS A 214 -0.38 18.01 7.82
N GLY A 215 0.54 17.05 7.99
CA GLY A 215 1.71 16.84 7.14
C GLY A 215 2.78 17.92 7.21
N GLY A 216 2.59 18.93 8.06
CA GLY A 216 3.56 20.00 8.30
C GLY A 216 4.82 19.48 8.99
N CYS A 217 5.96 20.09 8.65
CA CYS A 217 7.25 19.75 9.26
C CYS A 217 7.29 20.09 10.75
N ILE A 218 7.94 19.24 11.52
CA ILE A 218 8.14 19.37 12.96
C ILE A 218 9.64 19.41 13.23
N ALA A 219 10.09 20.34 14.07
CA ALA A 219 11.45 20.32 14.58
C ALA A 219 11.62 19.14 15.54
N SER A 220 12.77 18.46 15.54
CA SER A 220 12.97 17.22 16.31
C SER A 220 12.63 17.30 17.81
N GLU A 221 12.67 18.50 18.40
CA GLU A 221 12.38 18.76 19.82
C GLU A 221 10.91 19.19 20.10
N GLN A 222 10.07 19.30 19.06
CA GLN A 222 8.68 19.79 19.16
C GLN A 222 7.65 18.72 18.75
N VAL A 223 7.99 17.46 18.97
CA VAL A 223 7.13 16.32 18.64
C VAL A 223 6.20 16.01 19.81
N GLU A 224 4.90 15.96 19.54
CA GLU A 224 3.90 15.50 20.49
C GLU A 224 3.42 14.11 20.08
N GLU A 225 3.30 13.20 21.04
CA GLU A 225 2.86 11.83 20.77
C GLU A 225 1.34 11.72 20.90
N ALA A 226 0.71 11.13 19.88
CA ALA A 226 -0.69 10.71 19.93
C ALA A 226 -0.86 9.42 20.75
N ALA A 227 -2.10 9.09 21.10
CA ALA A 227 -2.44 7.83 21.78
C ALA A 227 -2.15 6.57 20.92
N CYS A 228 -2.03 6.74 19.59
CA CYS A 228 -1.60 5.71 18.64
C CYS A 228 -0.08 5.70 18.42
N SER A 229 0.70 6.44 19.21
CA SER A 229 2.15 6.63 19.04
C SER A 229 2.58 7.32 17.75
N ASP A 230 1.63 7.85 16.97
CA ASP A 230 1.94 8.73 15.85
C ASP A 230 2.38 10.11 16.33
N ILE A 231 3.16 10.79 15.49
CA ILE A 231 3.74 12.09 15.78
C ILE A 231 2.79 13.21 15.31
N LEU A 232 2.46 14.13 16.22
CA LEU A 232 1.68 15.33 15.95
C LEU A 232 2.51 16.59 16.22
N CYS A 233 2.21 17.67 15.50
CA CYS A 233 2.68 18.98 15.91
C CYS A 233 1.83 19.50 17.07
N LEU A 234 2.40 20.40 17.89
CA LEU A 234 1.71 20.98 19.06
C LEU A 234 0.31 21.51 18.74
N ASN A 235 0.14 22.21 17.62
CA ASN A 235 -1.16 22.74 17.22
C ASN A 235 -2.21 21.64 16.99
N CYS A 236 -1.85 20.58 16.24
CA CYS A 236 -2.76 19.46 16.05
C CYS A 236 -3.02 18.77 17.40
N TRP A 237 -1.98 18.50 18.19
CA TRP A 237 -2.13 17.85 19.47
C TRP A 237 -3.04 18.61 20.46
N LEU A 238 -2.99 19.95 20.48
CA LEU A 238 -3.85 20.78 21.32
C LEU A 238 -5.30 20.82 20.85
N HIS A 239 -5.52 20.91 19.53
CA HIS A 239 -6.84 21.12 18.93
C HIS A 239 -7.56 19.83 18.53
N GLU A 240 -6.86 18.69 18.44
CA GLU A 240 -7.53 17.41 18.22
C GLU A 240 -8.38 17.04 19.44
N ARG A 241 -9.60 16.58 19.15
CA ARG A 241 -10.59 16.11 20.11
C ARG A 241 -11.33 14.90 19.53
N PRO A 242 -11.75 13.94 20.38
CA PRO A 242 -11.56 13.89 21.84
C PRO A 242 -10.14 13.47 22.28
N LYS A 243 -9.78 13.72 23.54
CA LYS A 243 -8.54 13.23 24.18
C LYS A 243 -8.84 12.13 25.17
N CYS A 244 -7.95 11.15 25.29
CA CYS A 244 -8.09 10.06 26.26
C CYS A 244 -8.15 10.61 27.69
N SER A 245 -9.12 10.16 28.47
CA SER A 245 -9.36 10.62 29.85
C SER A 245 -8.24 10.21 30.82
N PHE A 246 -7.43 9.21 30.47
CA PHE A 246 -6.32 8.71 31.30
C PHE A 246 -4.97 9.34 30.93
N CYS A 247 -4.55 9.22 29.67
CA CYS A 247 -3.24 9.73 29.23
C CYS A 247 -3.28 11.15 28.66
N ASN A 248 -4.46 11.74 28.51
CA ASN A 248 -4.67 13.07 27.91
C ASN A 248 -4.09 13.24 26.49
N LYS A 249 -3.89 12.13 25.76
CA LYS A 249 -3.43 12.14 24.36
C LYS A 249 -4.61 12.00 23.39
N PRO A 250 -4.64 12.74 22.25
CA PRO A 250 -5.59 12.54 21.17
C PRO A 250 -5.18 11.35 20.28
N TYR A 251 -6.09 10.82 19.46
CA TYR A 251 -5.72 9.99 18.31
C TYR A 251 -5.38 10.84 17.09
N CYS A 252 -4.52 10.34 16.21
CA CYS A 252 -4.34 10.95 14.90
C CYS A 252 -5.57 10.72 14.01
N ARG A 253 -5.66 11.46 12.90
CA ARG A 253 -6.75 11.37 11.93
C ARG A 253 -6.65 10.18 10.98
N GLN A 254 -5.53 9.45 10.96
CA GLN A 254 -5.44 8.21 10.20
C GLN A 254 -6.10 7.02 10.91
N HIS A 255 -6.20 7.09 12.24
CA HIS A 255 -6.75 6.02 13.07
C HIS A 255 -8.17 6.36 13.58
N THR A 256 -9.01 6.96 12.73
CA THR A 256 -10.40 7.32 13.07
C THR A 256 -11.27 6.13 13.44
N SER A 257 -10.98 4.94 12.92
CA SER A 257 -11.69 3.70 13.31
C SER A 257 -11.46 3.29 14.76
N TRP A 258 -10.44 3.84 15.42
CA TRP A 258 -10.15 3.63 16.84
C TRP A 258 -10.77 4.72 17.71
N TRP A 259 -11.45 5.70 17.10
CA TRP A 259 -12.20 6.70 17.82
C TRP A 259 -13.47 6.05 18.40
N PRO A 260 -13.93 6.52 19.57
CA PRO A 260 -15.14 6.00 20.17
C PRO A 260 -16.33 6.29 19.27
N ASN A 261 -17.20 5.29 19.09
CA ASN A 261 -18.47 5.44 18.38
C ASN A 261 -19.55 6.15 19.23
N SER A 262 -19.31 6.38 20.53
CA SER A 262 -20.30 6.96 21.43
C SER A 262 -20.07 8.45 21.70
N SER A 263 -21.17 9.16 21.91
CA SER A 263 -21.25 10.55 22.38
C SER A 263 -20.85 10.71 23.85
N ASP A 264 -20.27 9.69 24.50
CA ASP A 264 -19.88 9.77 25.89
C ASP A 264 -18.68 10.69 26.08
N SER A 265 -18.77 11.53 27.10
CA SER A 265 -17.74 12.49 27.51
C SER A 265 -16.43 11.85 27.98
N THR A 266 -16.39 10.53 28.17
CA THR A 266 -15.23 9.80 28.72
C THR A 266 -14.67 8.80 27.71
N PHE A 267 -13.85 9.31 26.79
CA PHE A 267 -13.07 8.47 25.88
C PHE A 267 -11.82 7.92 26.59
N VAL A 268 -11.53 6.62 26.43
CA VAL A 268 -10.28 5.98 26.88
C VAL A 268 -9.61 5.31 25.68
N CYS A 269 -8.34 5.62 25.43
CA CYS A 269 -7.63 5.02 24.30
C CYS A 269 -7.32 3.54 24.54
N ARG A 270 -7.13 2.80 23.44
CA ARG A 270 -6.86 1.36 23.46
C ARG A 270 -5.67 0.97 24.36
N VAL A 271 -4.58 1.75 24.31
CA VAL A 271 -3.39 1.51 25.14
C VAL A 271 -3.73 1.61 26.63
N CYS A 272 -4.50 2.63 27.04
CA CYS A 272 -4.93 2.79 28.42
C CYS A 272 -5.95 1.72 28.83
N GLN A 273 -6.85 1.31 27.93
CA GLN A 273 -7.78 0.21 28.19
C GLN A 273 -7.02 -1.10 28.43
N GLU A 274 -6.11 -1.48 27.54
CA GLU A 274 -5.31 -2.71 27.64
C GLU A 274 -4.49 -2.73 28.94
N ASN A 275 -3.86 -1.61 29.30
CA ASN A 275 -3.13 -1.47 30.56
C ASN A 275 -4.04 -1.53 31.79
N SER A 276 -5.28 -1.05 31.73
CA SER A 276 -6.23 -1.13 32.85
C SER A 276 -6.71 -2.56 33.12
N SER A 277 -6.88 -3.37 32.07
CA SER A 277 -7.24 -4.80 32.16
C SER A 277 -6.07 -5.72 32.56
N GLY A 278 -4.82 -5.22 32.49
CA GLY A 278 -3.64 -5.95 32.94
C GLY A 278 -3.50 -6.03 34.47
N TYR A 279 -4.18 -5.16 35.20
CA TYR A 279 -4.16 -5.13 36.68
C TYR A 279 -5.24 -5.99 37.33
N THR A 280 -6.16 -6.60 36.57
CA THR A 280 -7.25 -7.43 37.14
C THR A 280 -6.93 -8.92 37.26
N TYR A 281 -5.70 -9.37 36.99
CA TYR A 281 -5.31 -10.80 37.08
C TYR A 281 -4.26 -11.12 38.16
N MET A 282 -4.02 -10.23 39.12
CA MET A 282 -3.02 -10.45 40.19
C MET A 282 -3.54 -10.30 41.62
N ASP A 283 -4.86 -10.32 41.87
CA ASP A 283 -5.43 -10.20 43.21
C ASP A 283 -6.42 -11.33 43.60
N ASP A 284 -6.25 -12.56 43.09
CA ASP A 284 -7.14 -13.69 43.47
C ASP A 284 -6.43 -15.04 43.69
N PHE A 285 -5.18 -15.03 44.19
CA PHE A 285 -4.60 -16.22 44.86
C PHE A 285 -3.67 -15.80 46.00
N MET A 286 -4.25 -15.57 47.17
CA MET A 286 -3.64 -15.87 48.47
C MET A 286 -4.20 -17.20 48.97
#